data_AF-A0A9Q9EJS0-F1
#
_entry.id   AF-A0A9Q9EJS0-F1
#
_cell.length_a   1.000
_cell.length_b   1.000
_cell.length_c   1.000
_cell.angle_alpha   90.00
_cell.angle_beta   90.00
_cell.angle_gamma   90.00
#
_symmetry.space_group_name_H-M   'P 1'
#
loop_
_entity.id
_entity.type
_entity.pdbx_description
1 polymer ?
#
loop_
_entity_poly.entity_id
_entity_poly.type
_entity_poly.pdbx_seq_one_letter_code
_entity_poly.pdbx_strand_id
1 'polypeptide(L)'
;MNNSSPRQPDPSSAHDLFEYTSGRWVYNERKRFGERERVFNVAELQRMAAEAVGRKAEDVVSMSKLGEGAANRAFVICFRDKFKLVARIPYPVTEPCQQVVASEAATMAFLRSKDIPVPEIYGYSASAKNPAQTEYIFMEFSPGRNLGSLWPDMNEHDRLRFMKSLVRLESRLFNLDLPASGSLYFVRDLDAASEGLPVTSTEHSTSASFYIGPSTSLSLWYGKRKQLDIDRGPYTETEAVLKAGAEKEISYLEHFGRPLFPFDRMRRETFNLEKQLPSIHLDSLRKYLRISSDLIPKGCRELTQPIVRHPDLRPSNIFVSDDYEITSMIDWQNATALPMFLQSGIPDDLDNSLDPVSSSQETPRLPDHLSTLGEEISSEELAVFEKRQLHYFYMKETSNINPKHYEALTYPFSAGRRKVYDLASSPWQGDNVPLRSSLIFTKQHWHQIVANPDLPCPISFSADEEQESLRLDDLEREAAEQLKGSMEMLGLGPEGWVANDNYEGAKEAITRMKEICLEQAETEIERRAVRDHWVYDDMDEDEYQ
;
A
#
# COMPACT_ATOMS: atom_id res chain seq x y z
N MET A 1 -31.21 53.30 2.46
CA MET A 1 -31.57 52.00 1.87
C MET A 1 -30.54 51.67 0.81
N ASN A 2 -29.67 50.70 1.06
CA ASN A 2 -29.01 49.94 0.01
C ASN A 2 -28.63 48.58 0.60
N ASN A 3 -29.48 47.59 0.27
CA ASN A 3 -29.26 46.18 0.52
C ASN A 3 -28.05 45.73 -0.30
N SER A 4 -26.96 45.37 0.36
CA SER A 4 -25.94 44.50 -0.21
C SER A 4 -26.28 43.07 0.21
N SER A 5 -26.92 42.34 -0.70
CA SER A 5 -27.13 40.89 -0.58
C SER A 5 -25.80 40.15 -0.38
N PRO A 6 -25.77 39.02 0.36
CA PRO A 6 -24.56 38.20 0.45
C PRO A 6 -24.19 37.70 -0.95
N ARG A 7 -22.93 37.94 -1.35
CA ARG A 7 -22.37 37.40 -2.59
C ARG A 7 -22.52 35.88 -2.55
N GLN A 8 -23.20 35.31 -3.54
CA GLN A 8 -23.10 33.87 -3.82
C GLN A 8 -21.62 33.53 -4.11
N PRO A 9 -21.13 32.38 -3.63
CA PRO A 9 -19.79 31.92 -3.97
C PRO A 9 -19.66 31.76 -5.50
N ASP A 10 -18.50 32.14 -6.02
CA ASP A 10 -18.13 32.06 -7.43
C ASP A 10 -18.29 30.60 -7.91
N PRO A 11 -19.00 30.31 -9.01
CA PRO A 11 -19.15 28.95 -9.54
C PRO A 11 -17.80 28.23 -9.80
N SER A 12 -16.73 29.00 -10.05
CA SER A 12 -15.38 28.47 -10.22
C SER A 12 -14.78 27.87 -8.94
N SER A 13 -15.27 28.25 -7.74
CA SER A 13 -14.76 27.72 -6.46
C SER A 13 -15.36 26.37 -6.06
N ALA A 14 -16.46 25.95 -6.71
CA ALA A 14 -17.11 24.67 -6.41
C ALA A 14 -16.41 23.50 -7.11
N HIS A 15 -15.87 23.72 -8.32
CA HIS A 15 -15.16 22.69 -9.08
C HIS A 15 -13.93 22.15 -8.34
N ASP A 16 -13.17 23.03 -7.68
CA ASP A 16 -11.98 22.63 -6.90
C ASP A 16 -12.32 21.73 -5.70
N LEU A 17 -13.57 21.67 -5.24
CA LEU A 17 -13.96 20.75 -4.16
C LEU A 17 -14.22 19.33 -4.66
N PHE A 18 -14.64 19.17 -5.91
CA PHE A 18 -15.14 17.90 -6.45
C PHE A 18 -14.13 17.19 -7.36
N GLU A 19 -13.26 17.96 -8.02
CA GLU A 19 -12.28 17.47 -8.98
C GLU A 19 -10.90 17.26 -8.34
N TYR A 20 -10.16 16.30 -8.89
CA TYR A 20 -8.74 16.12 -8.58
C TYR A 20 -7.94 17.24 -9.23
N THR A 21 -7.11 17.95 -8.47
CA THR A 21 -6.35 19.11 -8.97
C THR A 21 -4.86 19.05 -8.66
N SER A 22 -4.41 18.07 -7.87
CA SER A 22 -3.00 18.00 -7.41
C SER A 22 -1.99 17.58 -8.49
N GLY A 23 -2.44 17.04 -9.62
CA GLY A 23 -1.60 16.61 -10.73
C GLY A 23 -2.40 16.00 -11.87
N ARG A 24 -1.69 15.46 -12.86
CA ARG A 24 -2.25 14.89 -14.09
C ARG A 24 -1.60 13.53 -14.38
N TRP A 25 -2.16 12.78 -15.32
CA TRP A 25 -1.62 11.47 -15.73
C TRP A 25 -1.28 11.48 -17.20
N VAL A 26 -0.10 10.96 -17.55
CA VAL A 26 0.38 10.97 -18.94
C VAL A 26 -0.36 10.00 -19.86
N TYR A 27 -1.05 9.02 -19.29
CA TYR A 27 -1.96 8.06 -19.93
C TYR A 27 -3.18 7.78 -19.03
N ASN A 28 -4.26 7.27 -19.61
CA ASN A 28 -5.55 7.01 -18.99
C ASN A 28 -6.12 8.20 -18.19
N GLU A 29 -5.74 9.43 -18.55
CA GLU A 29 -6.01 10.64 -17.77
C GLU A 29 -7.50 10.83 -17.45
N ARG A 30 -8.35 10.71 -18.48
CA ARG A 30 -9.80 10.86 -18.33
C ARG A 30 -10.38 9.83 -17.36
N LYS A 31 -9.85 8.59 -17.37
CA LYS A 31 -10.25 7.53 -16.44
C LYS A 31 -9.82 7.88 -15.02
N ARG A 32 -8.56 8.28 -14.82
CA ARG A 32 -8.01 8.65 -13.50
C ARG A 32 -8.74 9.84 -12.87
N PHE A 33 -9.16 10.84 -13.67
CA PHE A 33 -10.03 11.93 -13.20
C PHE A 33 -11.43 11.43 -12.83
N GLY A 34 -12.09 10.63 -13.68
CA GLY A 34 -13.42 10.10 -13.41
C GLY A 34 -13.49 9.22 -12.16
N GLU A 35 -12.42 8.47 -11.87
CA GLU A 35 -12.27 7.68 -10.64
C GLU A 35 -12.19 8.52 -9.36
N ARG A 36 -11.78 9.79 -9.48
CA ARG A 36 -11.49 10.71 -8.37
C ARG A 36 -12.44 11.90 -8.30
N GLU A 37 -13.38 12.00 -9.24
CA GLU A 37 -14.47 12.97 -9.18
C GLU A 37 -15.51 12.51 -8.14
N ARG A 38 -15.82 13.38 -7.19
CA ARG A 38 -16.81 13.11 -6.15
C ARG A 38 -17.61 14.35 -5.83
N VAL A 39 -18.88 14.35 -6.22
CA VAL A 39 -19.84 15.39 -5.86
C VAL A 39 -20.48 15.05 -4.51
N PHE A 40 -20.59 16.03 -3.63
CA PHE A 40 -21.20 15.89 -2.30
C PHE A 40 -21.83 17.21 -1.84
N ASN A 41 -22.71 17.14 -0.84
CA ASN A 41 -23.35 18.33 -0.28
C ASN A 41 -22.43 19.01 0.74
N VAL A 42 -21.74 20.06 0.30
CA VAL A 42 -20.77 20.83 1.10
C VAL A 42 -21.39 21.43 2.36
N ALA A 43 -22.60 22.00 2.27
CA ALA A 43 -23.25 22.64 3.40
C ALA A 43 -23.62 21.62 4.50
N GLU A 44 -24.13 20.47 4.10
CA GLU A 44 -24.45 19.39 5.05
C GLU A 44 -23.19 18.75 5.63
N LEU A 45 -22.11 18.61 4.86
CA LEU A 45 -20.83 18.15 5.38
C LEU A 45 -20.29 19.10 6.45
N GLN A 46 -20.32 20.42 6.20
CA GLN A 46 -19.91 21.44 7.17
C GLN A 46 -20.78 21.42 8.44
N ARG A 47 -22.11 21.29 8.28
CA ARG A 47 -23.04 21.17 9.41
C ARG A 47 -22.71 19.96 10.28
N MET A 48 -22.56 18.79 9.67
CA MET A 48 -22.24 17.55 10.39
C MET A 48 -20.84 17.60 11.02
N ALA A 49 -19.86 18.23 10.36
CA ALA A 49 -18.53 18.45 10.92
C ALA A 49 -18.59 19.34 12.18
N ALA A 50 -19.41 20.39 12.18
CA ALA A 50 -19.62 21.23 13.35
C ALA A 50 -20.27 20.46 14.50
N GLU A 51 -21.32 19.69 14.20
CA GLU A 51 -22.04 18.87 15.19
C GLU A 51 -21.13 17.81 15.83
N ALA A 52 -20.27 17.17 15.05
CA ALA A 52 -19.32 16.16 15.52
C ALA A 52 -18.36 16.68 16.61
N VAL A 53 -18.14 17.99 16.69
CA VAL A 53 -17.27 18.63 17.68
C VAL A 53 -18.01 19.61 18.59
N GLY A 54 -19.34 19.49 18.69
CA GLY A 54 -20.17 20.29 19.59
C GLY A 54 -20.24 21.78 19.24
N ARG A 55 -20.03 22.13 17.97
CA ARG A 55 -20.10 23.51 17.43
C ARG A 55 -21.35 23.69 16.58
N LYS A 56 -21.69 24.95 16.27
CA LYS A 56 -22.78 25.26 15.35
C LYS A 56 -22.26 25.42 13.93
N ALA A 57 -23.11 25.18 12.94
CA ALA A 57 -22.75 25.34 11.53
C ALA A 57 -22.29 26.77 11.21
N GLU A 58 -22.84 27.79 11.88
CA GLU A 58 -22.46 29.19 11.68
C GLU A 58 -21.03 29.49 12.18
N ASP A 59 -20.45 28.62 13.01
CA ASP A 59 -19.09 28.76 13.51
C ASP A 59 -18.04 28.31 12.49
N VAL A 60 -18.44 27.65 11.39
CA VAL A 60 -17.54 27.32 10.28
C VAL A 60 -17.16 28.59 9.53
N VAL A 61 -15.85 28.86 9.45
CA VAL A 61 -15.28 30.03 8.77
C VAL A 61 -14.88 29.69 7.34
N SER A 62 -14.26 28.53 7.14
CA SER A 62 -13.80 28.08 5.85
C SER A 62 -13.67 26.56 5.78
N MET A 63 -13.75 26.06 4.55
CA MET A 63 -13.37 24.70 4.18
C MET A 63 -12.48 24.81 2.96
N SER A 64 -11.31 24.19 3.00
CA SER A 64 -10.36 24.18 1.88
C SER A 64 -9.73 22.81 1.74
N LYS A 65 -9.40 22.43 0.50
CA LYS A 65 -8.66 21.20 0.20
C LYS A 65 -7.33 21.24 0.95
N LEU A 66 -7.04 20.17 1.69
CA LEU A 66 -5.81 19.99 2.45
C LEU A 66 -4.80 19.14 1.66
N GLY A 67 -5.29 18.12 0.96
CA GLY A 67 -4.47 17.23 0.14
C GLY A 67 -5.30 16.19 -0.58
N GLU A 68 -4.71 15.59 -1.61
CA GLU A 68 -5.31 14.52 -2.41
C GLU A 68 -4.32 13.37 -2.53
N GLY A 69 -4.71 12.20 -2.04
CA GLY A 69 -3.94 10.98 -2.18
C GLY A 69 -4.40 10.13 -3.37
N ALA A 70 -3.96 8.87 -3.40
CA ALA A 70 -4.42 7.90 -4.40
C ALA A 70 -5.89 7.51 -4.20
N ALA A 71 -6.34 7.46 -2.94
CA ALA A 71 -7.63 6.89 -2.55
C ALA A 71 -8.62 7.88 -1.92
N ASN A 72 -8.16 9.06 -1.47
CA ASN A 72 -8.98 9.99 -0.69
C ASN A 72 -8.64 11.44 -0.99
N ARG A 73 -9.63 12.32 -0.78
CA ARG A 73 -9.47 13.77 -0.69
C ARG A 73 -9.67 14.21 0.76
N ALA A 74 -8.76 15.04 1.26
CA ALA A 74 -8.85 15.62 2.60
C ALA A 74 -9.13 17.12 2.51
N PHE A 75 -9.97 17.61 3.41
CA PHE A 75 -10.27 19.02 3.60
C PHE A 75 -9.97 19.44 5.02
N VAL A 76 -9.49 20.66 5.19
CA VAL A 76 -9.42 21.32 6.50
C VAL A 76 -10.63 22.23 6.65
N ILE A 77 -11.36 22.06 7.75
CA ILE A 77 -12.49 22.90 8.16
C ILE A 77 -12.02 23.74 9.35
N CYS A 78 -12.06 25.06 9.20
CA CYS A 78 -11.63 26.01 10.21
C CYS A 78 -12.84 26.67 10.87
N PHE A 79 -12.84 26.73 12.20
CA PHE A 79 -13.90 27.34 13.00
C PHE A 79 -13.49 28.72 13.54
N ARG A 80 -14.46 29.52 14.01
CA ARG A 80 -14.24 30.88 14.54
C ARG A 80 -13.29 30.93 15.73
N ASP A 81 -13.27 29.88 16.54
CA ASP A 81 -12.36 29.70 17.68
C ASP A 81 -10.95 29.23 17.29
N LYS A 82 -10.65 29.19 15.98
CA LYS A 82 -9.41 28.68 15.37
C LYS A 82 -9.22 27.17 15.49
N PHE A 83 -10.20 26.44 16.00
CA PHE A 83 -10.17 24.99 15.94
C PHE A 83 -10.18 24.52 14.49
N LYS A 84 -9.45 23.45 14.21
CA LYS A 84 -9.35 22.83 12.90
C LYS A 84 -9.74 21.37 12.97
N LEU A 85 -10.48 20.94 11.97
CA LEU A 85 -10.91 19.57 11.80
C LEU A 85 -10.56 19.13 10.38
N VAL A 86 -10.17 17.88 10.20
CA VAL A 86 -9.97 17.27 8.89
C VAL A 86 -11.20 16.47 8.51
N ALA A 87 -11.76 16.74 7.33
CA ALA A 87 -12.77 15.90 6.69
C ALA A 87 -12.10 15.11 5.56
N ARG A 88 -12.01 13.80 5.71
CA ARG A 88 -11.49 12.88 4.70
C ARG A 88 -12.64 12.21 3.97
N ILE A 89 -12.62 12.28 2.65
CA ILE A 89 -13.65 11.72 1.76
C ILE A 89 -12.97 10.72 0.82
N PRO A 90 -13.38 9.44 0.80
CA PRO A 90 -12.84 8.45 -0.12
C PRO A 90 -13.30 8.72 -1.56
N TYR A 91 -12.46 8.36 -2.53
CA TYR A 91 -12.85 8.38 -3.94
C TYR A 91 -13.75 7.19 -4.30
N PRO A 92 -14.65 7.33 -5.29
CA PRO A 92 -15.52 6.23 -5.74
C PRO A 92 -14.80 4.94 -6.13
N VAL A 93 -13.53 5.04 -6.57
CA VAL A 93 -12.70 3.89 -6.95
C VAL A 93 -12.24 3.02 -5.77
N THR A 94 -12.38 3.52 -4.53
CA THR A 94 -11.94 2.76 -3.34
C THR A 94 -12.84 1.57 -3.06
N GLU A 95 -12.20 0.42 -2.85
CA GLU A 95 -12.87 -0.84 -2.54
C GLU A 95 -12.20 -1.49 -1.31
N PRO A 96 -12.97 -2.19 -0.46
CA PRO A 96 -14.44 -2.25 -0.43
C PRO A 96 -15.11 -0.95 0.11
N CYS A 97 -15.98 -0.31 -0.68
CA CYS A 97 -16.43 1.09 -0.45
C CYS A 97 -16.87 1.43 0.99
N GLN A 98 -17.72 0.60 1.61
CA GLN A 98 -18.25 0.88 2.96
C GLN A 98 -17.30 0.37 4.06
N GLN A 99 -16.82 -0.85 3.88
CA GLN A 99 -15.99 -1.55 4.85
C GLN A 99 -14.67 -0.83 5.10
N VAL A 100 -14.07 -0.20 4.09
CA VAL A 100 -12.83 0.56 4.23
C VAL A 100 -12.98 1.73 5.20
N VAL A 101 -14.04 2.53 5.06
CA VAL A 101 -14.29 3.69 5.92
C VAL A 101 -14.62 3.26 7.35
N ALA A 102 -15.51 2.27 7.49
CA ALA A 102 -15.86 1.72 8.80
C ALA A 102 -14.63 1.15 9.52
N SER A 103 -13.79 0.43 8.78
CA SER A 103 -12.60 -0.21 9.35
C SER A 103 -11.49 0.78 9.70
N GLU A 104 -11.27 1.80 8.86
CA GLU A 104 -10.30 2.86 9.15
C GLU A 104 -10.67 3.60 10.44
N ALA A 105 -11.94 3.99 10.59
CA ALA A 105 -12.43 4.66 11.79
C ALA A 105 -12.31 3.78 13.05
N ALA A 106 -12.65 2.49 12.96
CA ALA A 106 -12.53 1.54 14.06
C ALA A 106 -11.06 1.27 14.43
N THR A 107 -10.18 1.15 13.44
CA THR A 107 -8.74 0.96 13.64
C THR A 107 -8.15 2.16 14.38
N MET A 108 -8.41 3.38 13.92
CA MET A 108 -7.87 4.58 14.57
C MET A 108 -8.41 4.74 16.00
N ALA A 109 -9.70 4.48 16.22
CA ALA A 109 -10.27 4.53 17.58
C ALA A 109 -9.67 3.46 18.50
N PHE A 110 -9.45 2.23 18.01
CA PHE A 110 -8.80 1.17 18.77
C PHE A 110 -7.35 1.54 19.11
N LEU A 111 -6.57 1.99 18.13
CA LEU A 111 -5.18 2.38 18.31
C LEU A 111 -5.04 3.54 19.30
N ARG A 112 -5.91 4.56 19.20
CA ARG A 112 -5.93 5.67 20.16
C ARG A 112 -6.29 5.21 21.57
N SER A 113 -7.17 4.22 21.72
CA SER A 113 -7.46 3.60 23.03
C SER A 113 -6.28 2.83 23.64
N LYS A 114 -5.22 2.60 22.86
CA LYS A 114 -3.95 1.97 23.28
C LYS A 114 -2.80 2.98 23.28
N ASP A 115 -3.13 4.27 23.36
CA ASP A 115 -2.23 5.42 23.36
C ASP A 115 -1.31 5.50 22.12
N ILE A 116 -1.67 4.82 21.02
CA ILE A 116 -0.94 4.95 19.75
C ILE A 116 -1.28 6.34 19.19
N PRO A 117 -0.29 7.16 18.80
CA PRO A 117 -0.49 8.50 18.27
C PRO A 117 -1.14 8.47 16.89
N VAL A 118 -2.47 8.45 16.86
CA VAL A 118 -3.30 8.58 15.67
C VAL A 118 -4.33 9.68 15.88
N PRO A 119 -4.80 10.35 14.80
CA PRO A 119 -5.84 11.38 14.91
C PRO A 119 -7.08 10.89 15.66
N GLU A 120 -7.64 11.74 16.53
CA GLU A 120 -8.95 11.48 17.11
C GLU A 120 -10.04 11.44 16.05
N ILE A 121 -10.94 10.47 16.13
CA ILE A 121 -12.13 10.42 15.28
C ILE A 121 -13.26 11.18 15.99
N TYR A 122 -13.72 12.27 15.38
CA TYR A 122 -14.87 13.04 15.86
C TYR A 122 -16.20 12.48 15.35
N GLY A 123 -16.18 11.84 14.18
CA GLY A 123 -17.34 11.17 13.59
C GLY A 123 -17.04 10.63 12.20
N TYR A 124 -17.83 9.68 11.72
CA TYR A 124 -17.70 9.17 10.35
C TYR A 124 -19.05 8.68 9.84
N SER A 125 -19.15 8.52 8.52
CA SER A 125 -20.22 7.79 7.87
C SER A 125 -19.63 6.87 6.81
N ALA A 126 -19.81 5.57 6.97
CA ALA A 126 -19.35 4.55 6.02
C ALA A 126 -20.30 4.37 4.83
N SER A 127 -21.39 5.12 4.76
CA SER A 127 -22.38 5.04 3.67
C SER A 127 -22.72 6.41 3.16
N ALA A 128 -22.74 6.59 1.84
CA ALA A 128 -23.24 7.81 1.20
C ALA A 128 -24.74 8.10 1.46
N LYS A 129 -25.48 7.19 2.12
CA LYS A 129 -26.88 7.41 2.55
C LYS A 129 -26.96 8.32 3.79
N ASN A 130 -26.40 9.51 3.68
CA ASN A 130 -26.41 10.55 4.70
C ASN A 130 -26.60 11.93 4.05
N PRO A 131 -26.87 13.01 4.81
CA PRO A 131 -27.13 14.34 4.25
C PRO A 131 -25.99 14.93 3.40
N ALA A 132 -24.73 14.59 3.65
CA ALA A 132 -23.60 15.00 2.79
C ALA A 132 -23.54 14.23 1.47
N GLN A 133 -24.30 13.15 1.31
CA GLN A 133 -24.34 12.31 0.10
C GLN A 133 -22.99 11.66 -0.26
N THR A 134 -22.10 11.51 0.72
CA THR A 134 -20.80 10.85 0.57
C THR A 134 -20.37 10.26 1.90
N GLU A 135 -19.58 9.19 1.84
CA GLU A 135 -18.84 8.70 2.99
C GLU A 135 -17.82 9.75 3.44
N TYR A 136 -17.52 9.76 4.73
CA TYR A 136 -16.53 10.67 5.29
C TYR A 136 -15.98 10.16 6.62
N ILE A 137 -14.80 10.67 6.98
CA ILE A 137 -14.24 10.61 8.34
C ILE A 137 -13.91 12.05 8.76
N PHE A 138 -14.46 12.48 9.88
CA PHE A 138 -14.08 13.70 10.58
C PHE A 138 -13.08 13.37 11.67
N MET A 139 -11.90 13.98 11.61
CA MET A 139 -10.80 13.66 12.50
C MET A 139 -9.97 14.86 12.89
N GLU A 140 -9.13 14.66 13.90
CA GLU A 140 -8.16 15.62 14.41
C GLU A 140 -7.23 16.13 13.31
N PHE A 141 -6.96 17.43 13.31
CA PHE A 141 -5.89 18.02 12.50
C PHE A 141 -4.54 17.70 13.16
N SER A 142 -3.81 16.75 12.60
CA SER A 142 -2.60 16.16 13.20
C SER A 142 -1.60 17.21 13.71
N PRO A 143 -1.15 17.10 14.97
CA PRO A 143 -0.11 17.96 15.51
C PRO A 143 1.28 17.57 15.00
N GLY A 144 2.19 18.55 14.95
CA GLY A 144 3.57 18.35 14.54
C GLY A 144 3.85 18.73 13.08
N ARG A 145 5.05 18.42 12.63
CA ARG A 145 5.54 18.69 11.26
C ARG A 145 5.51 17.42 10.45
N ASN A 146 5.10 17.50 9.18
CA ASN A 146 5.05 16.33 8.29
C ASN A 146 6.47 15.87 7.94
N LEU A 147 6.80 14.61 8.23
CA LEU A 147 8.14 14.06 8.05
C LEU A 147 8.58 14.07 6.58
N GLY A 148 7.66 13.86 5.63
CA GLY A 148 7.98 13.91 4.19
C GLY A 148 8.60 15.23 3.76
N SER A 149 8.18 16.35 4.36
CA SER A 149 8.78 17.67 4.08
C SER A 149 10.14 17.88 4.76
N LEU A 150 10.47 17.09 5.77
CA LEU A 150 11.72 17.21 6.55
C LEU A 150 12.79 16.23 6.09
N TRP A 151 12.36 15.07 5.57
CA TRP A 151 13.20 13.93 5.26
C TRP A 151 14.45 14.26 4.43
N PRO A 152 14.36 15.08 3.35
CA PRO A 152 15.53 15.43 2.54
C PRO A 152 16.61 16.20 3.32
N ASP A 153 16.21 16.98 4.32
CA ASP A 153 17.09 17.90 5.07
C ASP A 153 17.58 17.31 6.40
N MET A 154 17.14 16.11 6.77
CA MET A 154 17.52 15.47 8.04
C MET A 154 18.97 14.97 8.02
N ASN A 155 19.73 15.33 9.04
CA ASN A 155 21.06 14.76 9.27
C ASN A 155 20.97 13.36 9.93
N GLU A 156 22.13 12.69 10.06
CA GLU A 156 22.23 11.35 10.67
C GLU A 156 21.63 11.26 12.07
N HIS A 157 21.91 12.24 12.95
CA HIS A 157 21.41 12.23 14.33
C HIS A 157 19.88 12.35 14.39
N ASP A 158 19.30 13.15 13.50
CA ASP A 158 17.86 13.35 13.39
C ASP A 158 17.16 12.10 12.85
N ARG A 159 17.74 11.47 11.81
CA ARG A 159 17.27 10.18 11.28
C ARG A 159 17.31 9.07 12.34
N LEU A 160 18.38 9.01 13.15
CA LEU A 160 18.48 8.03 14.23
C LEU A 160 17.46 8.27 15.35
N ARG A 161 17.19 9.54 15.71
CA ARG A 161 16.14 9.88 16.69
C ARG A 161 14.76 9.43 16.20
N PHE A 162 14.43 9.76 14.95
CA PHE A 162 13.21 9.28 14.32
C PHE A 162 13.13 7.75 14.30
N MET A 163 14.20 7.06 13.91
CA MET A 163 14.25 5.59 13.85
C MET A 163 13.88 4.93 15.18
N LYS A 164 14.42 5.47 16.29
CA LYS A 164 14.07 5.00 17.65
C LYS A 164 12.61 5.27 18.01
N SER A 165 12.06 6.40 17.57
CA SER A 165 10.64 6.70 17.76
C SER A 165 9.76 5.71 16.99
N LEU A 166 10.08 5.45 15.71
CA LEU A 166 9.39 4.50 14.86
C LEU A 166 9.41 3.08 15.41
N VAL A 167 10.58 2.55 15.77
CA VAL A 167 10.70 1.18 16.28
C VAL A 167 10.00 1.01 17.63
N ARG A 168 10.03 2.02 18.51
CA ARG A 168 9.24 1.99 19.76
C ARG A 168 7.75 1.92 19.47
N LEU A 169 7.29 2.64 18.46
CA LEU A 169 5.89 2.62 18.06
C LEU A 169 5.49 1.27 17.46
N GLU A 170 6.29 0.70 16.56
CA GLU A 170 6.08 -0.66 16.03
C GLU A 170 6.09 -1.70 17.15
N SER A 171 6.98 -1.58 18.14
CA SER A 171 7.01 -2.46 19.32
C SER A 171 5.68 -2.44 20.08
N ARG A 172 5.06 -1.27 20.22
CA ARG A 172 3.73 -1.16 20.85
C ARG A 172 2.63 -1.79 20.01
N LEU A 173 2.63 -1.55 18.70
CA LEU A 173 1.68 -2.15 17.76
C LEU A 173 1.74 -3.69 17.76
N PHE A 174 2.95 -4.25 17.79
CA PHE A 174 3.19 -5.70 17.76
C PHE A 174 2.84 -6.40 19.08
N ASN A 175 2.61 -5.66 20.15
CA ASN A 175 2.17 -6.18 21.44
C ASN A 175 0.66 -6.01 21.68
N LEU A 176 -0.11 -5.59 20.67
CA LEU A 176 -1.56 -5.55 20.75
C LEU A 176 -2.13 -6.96 20.60
N ASP A 177 -2.94 -7.40 21.57
CA ASP A 177 -3.58 -8.71 21.54
C ASP A 177 -4.80 -8.70 20.60
N LEU A 178 -4.69 -9.42 19.49
CA LEU A 178 -5.76 -9.55 18.49
C LEU A 178 -6.22 -11.01 18.37
N PRO A 179 -7.53 -11.28 18.37
CA PRO A 179 -8.06 -12.65 18.42
C PRO A 179 -7.97 -13.41 17.08
N ALA A 180 -7.80 -12.70 15.97
CA ALA A 180 -7.83 -13.25 14.62
C ALA A 180 -7.19 -12.30 13.61
N SER A 181 -6.93 -12.81 12.40
CA SER A 181 -6.52 -12.02 11.24
C SER A 181 -7.75 -11.51 10.50
N GLY A 182 -7.67 -10.28 9.98
CA GLY A 182 -8.81 -9.57 9.39
C GLY A 182 -8.70 -8.07 9.63
N SER A 183 -9.80 -7.33 9.50
CA SER A 183 -9.81 -5.88 9.73
C SER A 183 -10.61 -5.52 10.98
N LEU A 184 -10.26 -4.40 11.64
CA LEU A 184 -10.96 -3.92 12.84
C LEU A 184 -12.26 -3.23 12.45
N TYR A 185 -13.32 -3.42 13.23
CA TYR A 185 -14.63 -2.79 13.07
C TYR A 185 -15.25 -2.43 14.42
N PHE A 186 -16.19 -1.49 14.40
CA PHE A 186 -17.20 -1.40 15.44
C PHE A 186 -18.31 -2.43 15.18
N VAL A 187 -18.90 -2.98 16.25
CA VAL A 187 -19.98 -3.98 16.14
C VAL A 187 -21.15 -3.54 15.24
N ARG A 188 -21.45 -2.23 15.23
CA ARG A 188 -22.56 -1.65 14.47
C ARG A 188 -22.34 -1.64 12.94
N ASP A 189 -21.10 -1.76 12.51
CA ASP A 189 -20.71 -1.72 11.10
C ASP A 189 -20.47 -3.12 10.52
N LEU A 190 -20.56 -4.15 11.37
CA LEU A 190 -20.54 -5.54 10.93
C LEU A 190 -21.96 -5.96 10.56
N ASP A 191 -22.10 -6.61 9.40
CA ASP A 191 -23.36 -7.23 9.02
C ASP A 191 -23.71 -8.34 10.02
N ALA A 192 -25.00 -8.55 10.28
CA ALA A 192 -25.44 -9.64 11.17
C ALA A 192 -25.01 -11.04 10.69
N ALA A 193 -24.66 -11.17 9.41
CA ALA A 193 -24.12 -12.38 8.80
C ALA A 193 -22.59 -12.50 8.94
N SER A 194 -21.88 -11.41 9.25
CA SER A 194 -20.43 -11.42 9.49
C SER A 194 -20.17 -11.76 10.96
N GLU A 195 -19.71 -12.98 11.23
CA GLU A 195 -19.30 -13.44 12.56
C GLU A 195 -18.00 -12.75 12.99
N GLY A 196 -18.08 -11.47 13.37
CA GLY A 196 -16.94 -10.75 13.93
C GLY A 196 -16.50 -11.33 15.26
N LEU A 197 -15.19 -11.27 15.54
CA LEU A 197 -14.61 -11.75 16.79
C LEU A 197 -14.28 -10.58 17.72
N PRO A 198 -14.78 -10.59 18.97
CA PRO A 198 -14.57 -9.47 19.89
C PRO A 198 -13.10 -9.34 20.26
N VAL A 199 -12.57 -8.13 20.18
CA VAL A 199 -11.25 -7.79 20.71
C VAL A 199 -11.40 -7.52 22.21
N THR A 200 -10.90 -8.43 23.04
CA THR A 200 -10.97 -8.28 24.49
C THR A 200 -10.07 -7.13 24.94
N SER A 201 -10.64 -5.97 25.25
CA SER A 201 -9.90 -4.91 25.93
C SER A 201 -9.89 -5.18 27.42
N THR A 202 -8.72 -5.43 27.98
CA THR A 202 -8.48 -5.54 29.44
C THR A 202 -8.58 -4.19 30.16
N GLU A 203 -8.74 -3.09 29.42
CA GLU A 203 -8.73 -1.73 29.97
C GLU A 203 -10.13 -1.11 29.98
N HIS A 204 -10.57 -0.79 31.20
CA HIS A 204 -11.84 -0.17 31.53
C HIS A 204 -11.85 1.33 31.18
N SER A 205 -12.05 1.70 29.91
CA SER A 205 -12.31 3.13 29.60
C SER A 205 -13.05 3.45 28.31
N THR A 206 -13.25 2.50 27.38
CA THR A 206 -14.01 2.78 26.14
C THR A 206 -15.38 2.13 26.18
N SER A 207 -16.43 2.91 25.87
CA SER A 207 -17.79 2.40 25.65
C SER A 207 -17.93 1.61 24.34
N ALA A 208 -16.92 1.68 23.47
CA ALA A 208 -16.90 1.05 22.16
C ALA A 208 -16.36 -0.38 22.24
N SER A 209 -17.13 -1.34 21.74
CA SER A 209 -16.69 -2.72 21.55
C SER A 209 -16.09 -2.88 20.15
N PHE A 210 -14.81 -3.28 20.08
CA PHE A 210 -14.07 -3.53 18.84
C PHE A 210 -14.13 -5.00 18.46
N TYR A 211 -14.17 -5.28 17.16
CA TYR A 211 -14.24 -6.62 16.60
C TYR A 211 -13.26 -6.76 15.43
N ILE A 212 -12.70 -7.95 15.25
CA ILE A 212 -12.06 -8.35 13.98
C ILE A 212 -13.15 -8.93 13.08
N GLY A 213 -13.29 -8.37 11.89
CA GLY A 213 -14.22 -8.81 10.85
C GLY A 213 -13.49 -9.18 9.56
N PRO A 214 -14.23 -9.23 8.43
CA PRO A 214 -13.67 -9.49 7.11
C PRO A 214 -12.50 -8.54 6.77
N SER A 215 -11.50 -9.05 6.05
CA SER A 215 -10.35 -8.26 5.62
C SER A 215 -10.75 -7.21 4.56
N THR A 216 -10.26 -5.99 4.73
CA THR A 216 -10.36 -4.88 3.77
C THR A 216 -9.21 -4.87 2.77
N SER A 217 -8.32 -5.87 2.76
CA SER A 217 -7.21 -5.95 1.79
C SER A 217 -7.73 -5.88 0.36
N LEU A 218 -7.31 -4.86 -0.40
CA LEU A 218 -7.77 -4.59 -1.76
C LEU A 218 -7.65 -5.81 -2.68
N SER A 219 -6.63 -6.65 -2.49
CA SER A 219 -6.44 -7.89 -3.25
C SER A 219 -7.65 -8.82 -3.23
N LEU A 220 -8.45 -8.83 -2.15
CA LEU A 220 -9.65 -9.67 -2.01
C LEU A 220 -10.90 -9.08 -2.68
N TRP A 221 -10.87 -7.80 -3.04
CA TRP A 221 -12.05 -7.03 -3.50
C TRP A 221 -11.91 -6.48 -4.91
N TYR A 222 -10.68 -6.35 -5.42
CA TYR A 222 -10.39 -5.67 -6.68
C TYR A 222 -11.24 -6.18 -7.86
N GLY A 223 -11.92 -5.24 -8.53
CA GLY A 223 -12.72 -5.49 -9.73
C GLY A 223 -13.86 -6.49 -9.53
N LYS A 224 -13.94 -7.57 -10.31
CA LYS A 224 -15.00 -8.59 -10.19
C LYS A 224 -14.85 -9.49 -8.97
N ARG A 225 -13.72 -9.44 -8.24
CA ARG A 225 -13.51 -10.23 -7.01
C ARG A 225 -14.50 -9.86 -5.91
N LYS A 226 -14.97 -8.62 -5.86
CA LYS A 226 -16.06 -8.20 -4.95
C LYS A 226 -17.39 -8.92 -5.19
N GLN A 227 -17.59 -9.53 -6.36
CA GLN A 227 -18.81 -10.26 -6.71
C GLN A 227 -18.77 -11.72 -6.26
N LEU A 228 -17.61 -12.22 -5.82
CA LEU A 228 -17.44 -13.59 -5.38
C LEU A 228 -18.02 -13.80 -3.98
N ASP A 229 -18.77 -14.88 -3.83
CA ASP A 229 -19.20 -15.41 -2.54
C ASP A 229 -18.09 -16.30 -1.97
N ILE A 230 -17.19 -15.68 -1.21
CA ILE A 230 -16.00 -16.31 -0.61
C ILE A 230 -15.86 -15.82 0.82
N ASP A 231 -15.26 -16.67 1.65
CA ASP A 231 -14.83 -16.27 2.98
C ASP A 231 -13.76 -15.18 2.87
N ARG A 232 -13.95 -14.09 3.64
CA ARG A 232 -13.03 -12.96 3.73
C ARG A 232 -12.51 -12.76 5.15
N GLY A 233 -12.79 -13.71 6.04
CA GLY A 233 -12.46 -13.67 7.46
C GLY A 233 -13.60 -13.11 8.32
N PRO A 234 -13.37 -12.99 9.63
CA PRO A 234 -12.07 -13.08 10.31
C PRO A 234 -11.49 -14.52 10.36
N TYR A 235 -10.17 -14.65 10.32
CA TYR A 235 -9.47 -15.95 10.34
C TYR A 235 -8.76 -16.18 11.68
N THR A 236 -9.22 -17.17 12.46
CA THR A 236 -8.54 -17.58 13.71
C THR A 236 -7.32 -18.44 13.44
N GLU A 237 -7.36 -19.25 12.38
CA GLU A 237 -6.29 -20.18 12.03
C GLU A 237 -5.37 -19.56 10.97
N THR A 238 -4.06 -19.59 11.25
CA THR A 238 -3.01 -19.11 10.33
C THR A 238 -3.09 -19.81 8.97
N GLU A 239 -3.46 -21.09 8.95
CA GLU A 239 -3.60 -21.85 7.70
C GLU A 239 -4.70 -21.28 6.79
N ALA A 240 -5.81 -20.82 7.35
CA ALA A 240 -6.88 -20.20 6.59
C ALA A 240 -6.40 -18.88 5.94
N VAL A 241 -5.61 -18.09 6.67
CA VAL A 241 -5.01 -16.84 6.14
C VAL A 241 -4.18 -17.11 4.89
N LEU A 242 -3.28 -18.10 4.93
CA LEU A 242 -2.43 -18.45 3.78
C LEU A 242 -3.26 -18.91 2.57
N LYS A 243 -4.36 -19.63 2.79
CA LYS A 243 -5.16 -20.19 1.69
C LYS A 243 -6.10 -19.18 1.04
N ALA A 244 -6.65 -18.24 1.83
CA ALA A 244 -7.72 -17.35 1.41
C ALA A 244 -7.45 -16.60 0.09
N GLY A 245 -6.26 -16.02 -0.06
CA GLY A 245 -5.87 -15.29 -1.27
C GLY A 245 -5.86 -16.18 -2.53
N ALA A 246 -5.27 -17.37 -2.42
CA ALA A 246 -5.16 -18.30 -3.54
C ALA A 246 -6.51 -18.94 -3.89
N GLU A 247 -7.33 -19.31 -2.90
CA GLU A 247 -8.68 -19.85 -3.11
C GLU A 247 -9.58 -18.80 -3.79
N LYS A 248 -9.46 -17.53 -3.40
CA LYS A 248 -10.12 -16.39 -4.05
C LYS A 248 -9.70 -16.24 -5.51
N GLU A 249 -8.40 -16.28 -5.82
CA GLU A 249 -7.95 -16.18 -7.22
C GLU A 249 -8.35 -17.40 -8.06
N ILE A 250 -8.34 -18.61 -7.49
CA ILE A 250 -8.84 -19.81 -8.19
C ILE A 250 -10.32 -19.62 -8.53
N SER A 251 -11.13 -19.20 -7.55
CA SER A 251 -12.56 -18.92 -7.76
C SER A 251 -12.78 -17.84 -8.84
N TYR A 252 -12.01 -16.75 -8.80
CA TYR A 252 -12.05 -15.72 -9.84
C TYR A 252 -11.74 -16.29 -11.22
N LEU A 253 -10.67 -17.08 -11.36
CA LEU A 253 -10.25 -17.63 -12.65
C LEU A 253 -11.22 -18.69 -13.20
N GLU A 254 -11.86 -19.47 -12.35
CA GLU A 254 -12.87 -20.45 -12.78
C GLU A 254 -14.16 -19.78 -13.28
N HIS A 255 -14.53 -18.62 -12.73
CA HIS A 255 -15.73 -17.87 -13.13
C HIS A 255 -15.49 -16.86 -14.26
N PHE A 256 -14.35 -16.18 -14.25
CA PHE A 256 -14.08 -15.00 -15.09
C PHE A 256 -12.76 -15.08 -15.87
N GLY A 257 -11.96 -16.13 -15.67
CA GLY A 257 -10.65 -16.27 -16.25
C GLY A 257 -10.66 -16.18 -17.78
N ARG A 258 -9.78 -15.34 -18.33
CA ARG A 258 -9.58 -15.19 -19.77
C ARG A 258 -8.11 -14.93 -20.10
N PRO A 259 -7.67 -15.22 -21.34
CA PRO A 259 -6.35 -14.82 -21.79
C PRO A 259 -6.18 -13.29 -21.78
N LEU A 260 -5.09 -12.82 -21.18
CA LEU A 260 -4.78 -11.39 -21.05
C LEU A 260 -3.33 -11.12 -21.47
N PHE A 261 -3.07 -9.94 -22.03
CA PHE A 261 -1.69 -9.44 -22.05
C PHE A 261 -1.27 -9.09 -20.62
N PRO A 262 0.02 -9.19 -20.26
CA PRO A 262 0.52 -8.54 -19.05
C PRO A 262 0.00 -7.10 -18.93
N PHE A 263 -0.51 -6.74 -17.76
CA PHE A 263 -1.03 -5.41 -17.48
C PHE A 263 0.06 -4.35 -17.65
N ASP A 264 1.22 -4.59 -17.04
CA ASP A 264 2.45 -3.84 -17.33
C ASP A 264 2.84 -4.07 -18.80
N ARG A 265 2.70 -3.00 -19.60
CA ARG A 265 2.96 -3.07 -21.04
C ARG A 265 4.42 -3.35 -21.36
N MET A 266 5.37 -2.99 -20.47
CA MET A 266 6.80 -3.26 -20.65
C MET A 266 7.09 -4.76 -20.66
N ARG A 267 6.32 -5.54 -19.90
CA ARG A 267 6.48 -7.00 -19.82
C ARG A 267 5.89 -7.76 -21.00
N ARG A 268 5.13 -7.11 -21.89
CA ARG A 268 4.46 -7.81 -23.00
C ARG A 268 5.47 -8.39 -24.01
N GLU A 269 6.63 -7.76 -24.14
CA GLU A 269 7.73 -8.23 -25.00
C GLU A 269 8.33 -9.55 -24.50
N THR A 270 8.39 -9.74 -23.17
CA THR A 270 8.82 -10.99 -22.53
C THR A 270 8.03 -12.21 -23.02
N PHE A 271 6.79 -12.00 -23.46
CA PHE A 271 5.90 -13.02 -24.00
C PHE A 271 5.63 -12.86 -25.50
N ASN A 272 6.56 -12.28 -26.27
CA ASN A 272 6.42 -12.09 -27.71
C ASN A 272 5.15 -11.36 -28.14
N LEU A 273 4.62 -10.46 -27.28
CA LEU A 273 3.36 -9.77 -27.50
C LEU A 273 2.18 -10.75 -27.67
N GLU A 274 2.12 -11.79 -26.82
CA GLU A 274 1.02 -12.75 -26.77
C GLU A 274 0.24 -12.70 -25.45
N LYS A 275 -1.04 -13.08 -25.51
CA LYS A 275 -1.90 -13.19 -24.32
C LYS A 275 -1.56 -14.47 -23.55
N GLN A 276 -1.45 -14.33 -22.24
CA GLN A 276 -1.15 -15.43 -21.33
C GLN A 276 -2.41 -16.16 -20.91
N LEU A 277 -2.33 -17.49 -20.78
CA LEU A 277 -3.47 -18.34 -20.43
C LEU A 277 -3.65 -18.43 -18.91
N PRO A 278 -4.88 -18.25 -18.38
CA PRO A 278 -5.16 -18.40 -16.94
C PRO A 278 -4.79 -19.76 -16.36
N SER A 279 -4.80 -20.82 -17.18
CA SER A 279 -4.49 -22.18 -16.74
C SER A 279 -3.09 -22.31 -16.15
N ILE A 280 -2.14 -21.50 -16.62
CA ILE A 280 -0.76 -21.48 -16.12
C ILE A 280 -0.71 -20.88 -14.70
N HIS A 281 -1.55 -19.87 -14.43
CA HIS A 281 -1.68 -19.30 -13.09
C HIS A 281 -2.45 -20.22 -12.14
N LEU A 282 -3.53 -20.86 -12.60
CA LEU A 282 -4.25 -21.88 -11.83
C LEU A 282 -3.34 -23.02 -11.37
N ASP A 283 -2.43 -23.47 -12.24
CA ASP A 283 -1.42 -24.47 -11.88
C ASP A 283 -0.50 -23.99 -10.74
N SER A 284 0.02 -22.76 -10.83
CA SER A 284 0.83 -22.14 -9.77
C SER A 284 0.06 -22.02 -8.45
N LEU A 285 -1.19 -21.53 -8.47
CA LEU A 285 -2.02 -21.40 -7.26
C LEU A 285 -2.30 -22.75 -6.60
N ARG A 286 -2.58 -23.80 -7.40
CA ARG A 286 -2.77 -25.15 -6.88
C ARG A 286 -1.48 -25.73 -6.29
N LYS A 287 -0.33 -25.45 -6.90
CA LYS A 287 0.98 -25.80 -6.32
C LYS A 287 1.22 -25.05 -5.01
N TYR A 288 0.93 -23.76 -4.94
CA TYR A 288 1.01 -22.97 -3.71
C TYR A 288 0.17 -23.57 -2.57
N LEU A 289 -1.11 -23.91 -2.84
CA LEU A 289 -1.98 -24.52 -1.83
C LEU A 289 -1.46 -25.87 -1.28
N ARG A 290 -0.63 -26.59 -2.04
CA ARG A 290 -0.01 -27.84 -1.58
C ARG A 290 1.13 -27.63 -0.59
N ILE A 291 1.72 -26.43 -0.53
CA ILE A 291 2.83 -26.08 0.37
C ILE A 291 2.45 -25.04 1.43
N SER A 292 1.28 -24.41 1.32
CA SER A 292 0.93 -23.24 2.12
C SER A 292 1.00 -23.48 3.64
N SER A 293 0.60 -24.66 4.11
CA SER A 293 0.62 -25.01 5.54
C SER A 293 2.04 -25.26 6.10
N ASP A 294 2.98 -25.63 5.23
CA ASP A 294 4.42 -25.75 5.55
C ASP A 294 5.12 -24.38 5.57
N LEU A 295 4.51 -23.38 4.93
CA LEU A 295 4.99 -22.00 5.00
C LEU A 295 4.77 -21.34 6.37
N ILE A 296 4.04 -21.98 7.29
CA ILE A 296 3.85 -21.52 8.66
C ILE A 296 5.11 -21.82 9.49
N PRO A 297 5.75 -20.79 10.11
CA PRO A 297 6.85 -20.99 11.06
C PRO A 297 6.50 -22.02 12.14
N LYS A 298 7.43 -22.94 12.42
CA LYS A 298 7.28 -23.95 13.47
C LYS A 298 8.11 -23.55 14.69
N GLY A 299 7.63 -23.90 15.88
CA GLY A 299 8.36 -23.73 17.13
C GLY A 299 8.34 -22.32 17.76
N CYS A 300 7.67 -21.35 17.14
CA CYS A 300 7.51 -20.00 17.69
C CYS A 300 6.05 -19.55 17.53
N ARG A 301 5.30 -19.47 18.64
CA ARG A 301 3.86 -19.17 18.62
C ARG A 301 3.63 -17.70 18.29
N GLU A 302 4.54 -16.85 18.77
CA GLU A 302 4.57 -15.40 18.60
C GLU A 302 4.54 -15.01 17.12
N LEU A 303 5.28 -15.74 16.27
CA LEU A 303 5.30 -15.49 14.82
C LEU A 303 3.94 -15.70 14.15
N THR A 304 3.10 -16.56 14.71
CA THR A 304 1.77 -16.87 14.17
C THR A 304 0.66 -15.98 14.75
N GLN A 305 0.97 -15.15 15.75
CA GLN A 305 -0.01 -14.25 16.35
C GLN A 305 -0.36 -13.11 15.38
N PRO A 306 -1.65 -12.78 15.22
CA PRO A 306 -2.06 -11.61 14.44
C PRO A 306 -1.55 -10.31 15.06
N ILE A 307 -0.93 -9.46 14.25
CA ILE A 307 -0.51 -8.10 14.62
C ILE A 307 -1.01 -7.10 13.59
N VAL A 308 -1.20 -5.85 14.02
CA VAL A 308 -1.46 -4.73 13.12
C VAL A 308 -0.16 -3.98 12.88
N ARG A 309 0.10 -3.63 11.63
CA ARG A 309 1.17 -2.72 11.20
C ARG A 309 0.56 -1.64 10.32
N HIS A 310 1.20 -0.47 10.28
CA HIS A 310 0.77 0.60 9.38
C HIS A 310 0.81 0.10 7.92
N PRO A 311 -0.29 0.24 7.15
CA PRO A 311 -0.39 -0.32 5.80
C PRO A 311 0.45 0.46 4.77
N ASP A 312 0.71 1.74 5.03
CA ASP A 312 1.43 2.64 4.11
C ASP A 312 2.44 3.53 4.85
N LEU A 313 3.54 2.93 5.32
CA LEU A 313 4.51 3.58 6.20
C LEU A 313 5.50 4.47 5.43
N ARG A 314 4.99 5.55 4.85
CA ARG A 314 5.79 6.57 4.14
C ARG A 314 6.00 7.82 4.99
N PRO A 315 7.11 8.56 4.81
CA PRO A 315 7.34 9.83 5.52
C PRO A 315 6.18 10.84 5.40
N SER A 316 5.47 10.87 4.28
CA SER A 316 4.31 11.74 4.08
C SER A 316 3.14 11.46 5.03
N ASN A 317 3.08 10.27 5.63
CA ASN A 317 1.99 9.84 6.53
C ASN A 317 2.36 9.97 8.02
N ILE A 318 3.54 10.51 8.32
CA ILE A 318 4.08 10.62 9.68
C ILE A 318 4.25 12.09 10.06
N PHE A 319 3.81 12.45 11.25
CA PHE A 319 4.04 13.75 11.86
C PHE A 319 4.95 13.59 13.07
N VAL A 320 5.88 14.54 13.23
CA VAL A 320 6.87 14.52 14.31
C VAL A 320 6.93 15.86 15.06
N SER A 321 7.40 15.79 16.30
CA SER A 321 7.80 16.95 17.11
C SER A 321 9.12 17.56 16.61
N ASP A 322 9.56 18.65 17.23
CA ASP A 322 10.87 19.26 16.95
C ASP A 322 12.06 18.35 17.33
N ASP A 323 11.82 17.35 18.19
CA ASP A 323 12.81 16.33 18.58
C ASP A 323 12.71 15.05 17.73
N TYR A 324 11.95 15.07 16.64
CA TYR A 324 11.69 13.94 15.73
C TYR A 324 10.98 12.74 16.39
N GLU A 325 10.24 12.97 17.48
CA GLU A 325 9.33 11.98 18.06
C GLU A 325 8.00 11.96 17.30
N ILE A 326 7.47 10.77 16.99
CA ILE A 326 6.20 10.63 16.27
C ILE A 326 5.04 11.17 17.14
N THR A 327 4.35 12.17 16.62
CA THR A 327 3.18 12.81 17.26
C THR A 327 1.86 12.36 16.66
N SER A 328 1.84 11.90 15.41
CA SER A 328 0.65 11.38 14.75
C SER A 328 1.03 10.53 13.53
N MET A 329 0.29 9.44 13.31
CA MET A 329 0.30 8.67 12.06
C MET A 329 -1.08 8.72 11.41
N ILE A 330 -1.12 9.07 10.13
CA ILE A 330 -2.35 9.12 9.32
C ILE A 330 -2.34 8.01 8.29
N ASP A 331 -3.48 7.79 7.63
CA ASP A 331 -3.62 6.81 6.56
C ASP A 331 -3.58 5.34 6.99
N TRP A 332 -4.47 5.01 7.93
CA TRP A 332 -4.76 3.65 8.37
C TRP A 332 -5.77 2.92 7.46
N GLN A 333 -5.97 3.43 6.24
CA GLN A 333 -6.85 2.81 5.27
C GLN A 333 -6.31 1.42 4.88
N ASN A 334 -7.18 0.42 4.79
CA ASN A 334 -6.80 -0.98 4.53
C ASN A 334 -5.87 -1.61 5.59
N ALA A 335 -5.77 -1.07 6.80
CA ALA A 335 -5.08 -1.75 7.89
C ALA A 335 -5.75 -3.11 8.18
N THR A 336 -4.93 -4.15 8.19
CA THR A 336 -5.33 -5.52 8.50
C THR A 336 -4.42 -6.10 9.59
N ALA A 337 -5.00 -6.94 10.43
CA ALA A 337 -4.25 -7.85 11.29
C ALA A 337 -3.89 -9.11 10.48
N LEU A 338 -2.60 -9.48 10.46
CA LEU A 338 -2.11 -10.73 9.88
C LEU A 338 -1.09 -11.38 10.83
N PRO A 339 -0.84 -12.69 10.71
CA PRO A 339 0.21 -13.36 11.46
C PRO A 339 1.54 -12.61 11.34
N MET A 340 2.24 -12.41 12.46
CA MET A 340 3.44 -11.56 12.52
C MET A 340 4.48 -11.89 11.43
N PHE A 341 4.70 -13.17 11.10
CA PHE A 341 5.68 -13.54 10.05
C PHE A 341 5.29 -13.06 8.64
N LEU A 342 3.99 -12.87 8.38
CA LEU A 342 3.46 -12.31 7.14
C LEU A 342 3.44 -10.78 7.19
N GLN A 343 3.07 -10.19 8.32
CA GLN A 343 2.91 -8.74 8.47
C GLN A 343 4.23 -7.98 8.70
N SER A 344 5.28 -8.67 9.17
CA SER A 344 6.60 -8.08 9.46
C SER A 344 7.34 -7.73 8.17
N GLY A 345 8.02 -6.59 8.14
CA GLY A 345 8.79 -6.15 6.98
C GLY A 345 9.61 -4.90 7.31
N ILE A 346 10.54 -4.56 6.43
CA ILE A 346 11.29 -3.31 6.54
C ILE A 346 10.50 -2.26 5.73
N PRO A 347 10.29 -1.03 6.22
CA PRO A 347 9.65 0.02 5.43
C PRO A 347 10.43 0.25 4.13
N ASP A 348 9.75 0.43 2.99
CA ASP A 348 10.38 0.49 1.66
C ASP A 348 11.52 1.51 1.57
N ASP A 349 11.34 2.71 2.15
CA ASP A 349 12.36 3.76 2.18
C ASP A 349 13.61 3.41 3.01
N LEU A 350 13.52 2.35 3.83
CA LEU A 350 14.60 1.83 4.69
C LEU A 350 15.08 0.44 4.25
N ASP A 351 14.41 -0.19 3.29
CA ASP A 351 14.77 -1.52 2.83
C ASP A 351 15.90 -1.44 1.80
N ASN A 352 17.01 -2.09 2.13
CA ASN A 352 18.17 -2.24 1.28
C ASN A 352 18.66 -3.70 1.31
N SER A 353 17.77 -4.66 1.59
CA SER A 353 18.13 -6.07 1.79
C SER A 353 18.75 -6.76 0.56
N LEU A 354 18.60 -6.19 -0.63
CA LEU A 354 19.25 -6.69 -1.85
C LEU A 354 20.74 -6.29 -1.94
N ASP A 355 21.15 -5.26 -1.21
CA ASP A 355 22.56 -4.86 -1.14
C ASP A 355 23.35 -5.83 -0.25
N PRO A 356 24.48 -6.40 -0.73
CA PRO A 356 25.23 -7.40 0.03
C PRO A 356 25.69 -6.93 1.42
N VAL A 357 26.12 -5.67 1.56
CA VAL A 357 26.59 -5.09 2.83
C VAL A 357 25.44 -4.95 3.83
N SER A 358 24.27 -4.53 3.34
CA SER A 358 23.06 -4.40 4.15
C SER A 358 22.56 -5.77 4.59
N SER A 359 22.58 -6.76 3.68
CA SER A 359 22.17 -8.14 3.97
C SER A 359 23.05 -8.83 5.01
N SER A 360 24.36 -8.51 5.07
CA SER A 360 25.28 -9.03 6.08
C SER A 360 25.21 -8.30 7.42
N GLN A 361 24.39 -7.24 7.52
CA GLN A 361 24.27 -6.37 8.68
C GLN A 361 25.61 -5.77 9.14
N GLU A 362 26.55 -5.61 8.21
CA GLU A 362 27.82 -4.95 8.49
C GLU A 362 27.60 -3.46 8.77
N THR A 363 28.42 -2.89 9.66
CA THR A 363 28.36 -1.46 9.94
C THR A 363 28.80 -0.69 8.69
N PRO A 364 27.94 0.14 8.08
CA PRO A 364 28.27 0.87 6.86
C PRO A 364 29.45 1.82 7.10
N ARG A 365 30.33 1.94 6.10
CA ARG A 365 31.46 2.87 6.10
C ARG A 365 31.47 3.69 4.83
N LEU A 366 31.84 4.95 4.94
CA LEU A 366 32.14 5.79 3.79
C LEU A 366 33.41 5.26 3.10
N PRO A 367 33.47 5.26 1.77
CA PRO A 367 34.70 4.91 1.06
C PRO A 367 35.82 5.91 1.36
N ASP A 368 37.03 5.41 1.66
CA ASP A 368 38.19 6.25 2.01
C ASP A 368 38.60 7.19 0.85
N HIS A 369 38.29 6.81 -0.39
CA HIS A 369 38.61 7.54 -1.62
C HIS A 369 37.56 8.57 -2.03
N LEU A 370 36.48 8.78 -1.27
CA LEU A 370 35.38 9.69 -1.64
C LEU A 370 35.88 11.11 -1.95
N SER A 371 36.86 11.60 -1.17
CA SER A 371 37.49 12.92 -1.37
C SER A 371 38.29 13.08 -2.68
N THR A 372 38.54 11.99 -3.39
CA THR A 372 39.33 11.95 -4.62
C THR A 372 38.50 11.69 -5.87
N LEU A 373 37.19 11.49 -5.71
CA LEU A 373 36.25 11.23 -6.81
C LEU A 373 35.67 12.52 -7.39
N GLY A 374 35.18 12.43 -8.64
CA GLY A 374 34.39 13.50 -9.25
C GLY A 374 33.04 13.68 -8.54
N GLU A 375 32.44 14.86 -8.65
CA GLU A 375 31.23 15.25 -7.90
C GLU A 375 30.05 14.28 -8.10
N GLU A 376 29.81 13.80 -9.33
CA GLU A 376 28.75 12.84 -9.63
C GLU A 376 28.96 11.50 -8.93
N ILE A 377 30.15 10.92 -9.05
CA ILE A 377 30.50 9.64 -8.45
C ILE A 377 30.46 9.74 -6.91
N SER A 378 30.95 10.86 -6.35
CA SER A 378 30.84 11.14 -4.91
C SER A 378 29.38 11.18 -4.45
N SER A 379 28.48 11.76 -5.24
CA SER A 379 27.05 11.80 -4.91
C SER A 379 26.40 10.42 -4.95
N GLU A 380 26.74 9.58 -5.92
CA GLU A 380 26.24 8.19 -6.01
C GLU A 380 26.73 7.33 -4.84
N GLU A 381 28.02 7.39 -4.50
CA GLU A 381 28.58 6.66 -3.36
C GLU A 381 27.95 7.12 -2.03
N LEU A 382 27.68 8.43 -1.88
CA LEU A 382 26.98 8.97 -0.73
C LEU A 382 25.53 8.44 -0.64
N ALA A 383 24.79 8.41 -1.74
CA ALA A 383 23.42 7.90 -1.76
C ALA A 383 23.35 6.40 -1.40
N VAL A 384 24.31 5.61 -1.89
CA VAL A 384 24.44 4.19 -1.52
C VAL A 384 24.76 4.04 -0.03
N PHE A 385 25.69 4.84 0.48
CA PHE A 385 26.04 4.84 1.90
C PHE A 385 24.86 5.21 2.79
N GLU A 386 24.08 6.24 2.44
CA GLU A 386 22.89 6.64 3.19
C GLU A 386 21.85 5.51 3.26
N LYS A 387 21.56 4.82 2.14
CA LYS A 387 20.64 3.67 2.13
C LYS A 387 21.12 2.54 3.05
N ARG A 388 22.41 2.21 2.99
CA ARG A 388 23.03 1.22 3.89
C ARG A 388 22.92 1.63 5.35
N GLN A 389 23.18 2.90 5.68
CA GLN A 389 23.06 3.44 7.03
C GLN A 389 21.63 3.36 7.56
N LEU A 390 20.65 3.81 6.78
CA LEU A 390 19.24 3.78 7.15
C LEU A 390 18.77 2.34 7.44
N HIS A 391 19.09 1.41 6.56
CA HIS A 391 18.80 -0.01 6.74
C HIS A 391 19.44 -0.57 8.02
N TYR A 392 20.75 -0.32 8.19
CA TYR A 392 21.50 -0.78 9.36
C TYR A 392 20.91 -0.23 10.66
N PHE A 393 20.59 1.07 10.72
CA PHE A 393 19.99 1.68 11.90
C PHE A 393 18.61 1.09 12.20
N TYR A 394 17.76 0.89 11.19
CA TYR A 394 16.46 0.27 11.39
C TYR A 394 16.58 -1.14 11.97
N MET A 395 17.42 -1.99 11.37
CA MET A 395 17.64 -3.37 11.82
C MET A 395 18.21 -3.42 13.24
N LYS A 396 19.17 -2.53 13.55
CA LYS A 396 19.80 -2.45 14.88
C LYS A 396 18.86 -1.94 15.95
N GLU A 397 18.09 -0.89 15.70
CA GLU A 397 17.12 -0.41 16.67
C GLU A 397 15.98 -1.42 16.85
N THR A 398 15.55 -2.09 15.77
CA THR A 398 14.56 -3.18 15.82
C THR A 398 15.05 -4.34 16.69
N SER A 399 16.30 -4.79 16.55
CA SER A 399 16.84 -5.85 17.40
C SER A 399 16.90 -5.45 18.89
N ASN A 400 17.16 -4.17 19.19
CA ASN A 400 17.26 -3.67 20.56
C ASN A 400 15.89 -3.43 21.23
N ILE A 401 14.92 -2.88 20.49
CA ILE A 401 13.65 -2.34 21.04
C ILE A 401 12.45 -3.24 20.73
N ASN A 402 12.48 -3.96 19.61
CA ASN A 402 11.41 -4.86 19.17
C ASN A 402 11.97 -6.24 18.75
N PRO A 403 12.51 -7.02 19.71
CA PRO A 403 13.15 -8.29 19.41
C PRO A 403 12.22 -9.31 18.73
N LYS A 404 10.91 -9.25 18.97
CA LYS A 404 9.90 -10.08 18.27
C LYS A 404 9.85 -9.76 16.78
N HIS A 405 9.85 -8.48 16.42
CA HIS A 405 9.91 -8.08 15.01
C HIS A 405 11.24 -8.48 14.39
N TYR A 406 12.36 -8.29 15.09
CA TYR A 406 13.67 -8.71 14.60
C TYR A 406 13.73 -10.23 14.36
N GLU A 407 13.16 -11.04 15.26
CA GLU A 407 13.02 -12.49 15.06
C GLU A 407 12.20 -12.81 13.81
N ALA A 408 11.07 -12.14 13.60
CA ALA A 408 10.25 -12.33 12.40
C ALA A 408 10.97 -11.94 11.09
N LEU A 409 11.78 -10.87 11.12
CA LEU A 409 12.59 -10.42 9.98
C LEU A 409 13.72 -11.41 9.68
N THR A 410 14.37 -11.94 10.71
CA THR A 410 15.53 -12.83 10.57
C THR A 410 15.20 -14.32 10.57
N TYR A 411 13.91 -14.68 10.73
CA TYR A 411 13.46 -16.07 10.66
C TYR A 411 13.84 -16.69 9.30
N PRO A 412 14.24 -17.98 9.26
CA PRO A 412 14.60 -18.64 8.02
C PRO A 412 13.53 -18.50 6.93
N PHE A 413 13.96 -18.02 5.76
CA PHE A 413 13.11 -17.81 4.59
C PHE A 413 11.98 -16.79 4.79
N SER A 414 12.09 -15.84 5.73
CA SER A 414 11.03 -14.87 6.08
C SER A 414 10.51 -14.07 4.87
N ALA A 415 11.41 -13.46 4.09
CA ALA A 415 11.06 -12.69 2.90
C ALA A 415 10.41 -13.56 1.82
N GLY A 416 10.89 -14.79 1.64
CA GLY A 416 10.32 -15.75 0.70
C GLY A 416 8.89 -16.16 1.07
N ARG A 417 8.61 -16.38 2.38
CA ARG A 417 7.25 -16.69 2.89
C ARG A 417 6.26 -15.57 2.59
N ARG A 418 6.64 -14.31 2.81
CA ARG A 418 5.81 -13.14 2.49
C ARG A 418 5.57 -13.00 1.00
N LYS A 419 6.65 -12.97 0.22
CA LYS A 419 6.60 -12.82 -1.23
C LYS A 419 5.66 -13.83 -1.88
N VAL A 420 5.79 -15.12 -1.54
CA VAL A 420 4.92 -16.16 -2.15
C VAL A 420 3.47 -16.06 -1.68
N TYR A 421 3.20 -15.63 -0.44
CA TYR A 421 1.86 -15.36 0.06
C TYR A 421 1.21 -14.17 -0.68
N ASP A 422 1.92 -13.05 -0.81
CA ASP A 422 1.41 -11.85 -1.50
C ASP A 422 1.12 -12.13 -2.97
N LEU A 423 2.03 -12.84 -3.64
CA LEU A 423 1.88 -13.24 -5.05
C LEU A 423 0.73 -14.24 -5.25
N ALA A 424 0.49 -15.14 -4.31
CA ALA A 424 -0.63 -16.08 -4.38
C ALA A 424 -1.99 -15.40 -4.16
N SER A 425 -2.01 -14.22 -3.53
CA SER A 425 -3.21 -13.38 -3.38
C SER A 425 -3.35 -12.32 -4.48
N SER A 426 -2.34 -12.14 -5.35
CA SER A 426 -2.32 -11.06 -6.33
C SER A 426 -3.34 -11.31 -7.46
N PRO A 427 -4.03 -10.26 -7.96
CA PRO A 427 -4.96 -10.39 -9.07
C PRO A 427 -4.33 -10.97 -10.35
N TRP A 428 -5.01 -11.92 -11.01
CA TRP A 428 -4.65 -12.31 -12.38
C TRP A 428 -4.73 -11.12 -13.35
N GLN A 429 -3.56 -10.71 -13.84
CA GLN A 429 -3.38 -9.58 -14.76
C GLN A 429 -2.54 -9.94 -15.99
N GLY A 430 -2.63 -11.20 -16.43
CA GLY A 430 -1.93 -11.68 -17.63
C GLY A 430 -0.46 -12.01 -17.41
N ASP A 431 -0.05 -12.25 -16.17
CA ASP A 431 1.33 -12.58 -15.79
C ASP A 431 1.33 -13.60 -14.64
N ASN A 432 2.13 -14.66 -14.77
CA ASN A 432 2.32 -15.71 -13.75
C ASN A 432 3.80 -15.90 -13.38
N VAL A 433 4.73 -15.21 -14.05
CA VAL A 433 6.16 -15.43 -13.87
C VAL A 433 6.57 -15.17 -12.42
N PRO A 434 6.16 -14.06 -11.75
CA PRO A 434 6.57 -13.80 -10.38
C PRO A 434 6.16 -14.90 -9.38
N LEU A 435 4.93 -15.40 -9.48
CA LEU A 435 4.45 -16.48 -8.60
C LEU A 435 5.17 -17.79 -8.91
N ARG A 436 5.34 -18.12 -10.19
CA ARG A 436 5.97 -19.38 -10.61
C ARG A 436 7.46 -19.43 -10.24
N SER A 437 8.21 -18.36 -10.49
CA SER A 437 9.63 -18.25 -10.11
C SER A 437 9.78 -18.32 -8.59
N SER A 438 8.88 -17.67 -7.83
CA SER A 438 8.87 -17.72 -6.37
C SER A 438 8.57 -19.13 -5.83
N LEU A 439 7.69 -19.91 -6.48
CA LEU A 439 7.44 -21.31 -6.11
C LEU A 439 8.63 -22.22 -6.41
N ILE A 440 9.33 -22.01 -7.53
CA ILE A 440 10.57 -22.72 -7.87
C ILE A 440 11.66 -22.39 -6.84
N PHE A 441 11.84 -21.11 -6.50
CA PHE A 441 12.78 -20.68 -5.47
C PHE A 441 12.44 -21.29 -4.11
N THR A 442 11.16 -21.36 -3.76
CA THR A 442 10.65 -22.03 -2.54
C THR A 442 10.98 -23.52 -2.54
N LYS A 443 10.80 -24.21 -3.68
CA LYS A 443 11.19 -25.63 -3.83
C LYS A 443 12.70 -25.83 -3.64
N GLN A 444 13.53 -24.98 -4.23
CA GLN A 444 14.99 -25.06 -4.11
C GLN A 444 15.47 -24.87 -2.66
N HIS A 445 14.78 -24.03 -1.90
CA HIS A 445 15.09 -23.72 -0.50
C HIS A 445 14.23 -24.51 0.50
N TRP A 446 13.54 -25.57 0.05
CA TRP A 446 12.58 -26.31 0.87
C TRP A 446 13.15 -26.80 2.21
N HIS A 447 14.40 -27.24 2.22
CA HIS A 447 15.12 -27.68 3.43
C HIS A 447 15.25 -26.60 4.52
N GLN A 448 15.15 -25.32 4.16
CA GLN A 448 15.16 -24.19 5.11
C GLN A 448 13.76 -23.87 5.65
N ILE A 449 12.72 -24.42 5.01
CA ILE A 449 11.32 -24.10 5.29
C ILE A 449 10.71 -25.09 6.27
N VAL A 450 10.98 -26.38 6.06
CA VAL A 450 10.39 -27.49 6.83
C VAL A 450 11.24 -27.85 8.05
N ALA A 451 10.57 -28.33 9.11
CA ALA A 451 11.24 -28.78 10.32
C ALA A 451 12.08 -30.06 10.12
N ASN A 452 11.69 -30.91 9.18
CA ASN A 452 12.46 -32.10 8.78
C ASN A 452 13.07 -31.85 7.39
N PRO A 453 14.39 -31.58 7.29
CA PRO A 453 15.06 -31.32 6.02
C PRO A 453 14.96 -32.46 4.99
N ASP A 454 14.71 -33.70 5.44
CA ASP A 454 14.56 -34.87 4.57
C ASP A 454 13.16 -34.97 3.94
N LEU A 455 12.20 -34.14 4.37
CA LEU A 455 10.85 -34.14 3.81
C LEU A 455 10.90 -33.56 2.38
N PRO A 456 10.54 -34.32 1.34
CA PRO A 456 10.57 -33.82 -0.03
C PRO A 456 9.53 -32.72 -0.23
N CYS A 457 9.84 -31.75 -1.09
CA CYS A 457 8.89 -30.72 -1.48
C CYS A 457 7.71 -31.36 -2.23
N PRO A 458 6.44 -31.07 -1.86
CA PRO A 458 5.30 -31.72 -2.48
C PRO A 458 5.01 -31.18 -3.89
N ILE A 459 5.71 -30.14 -4.35
CA ILE A 459 5.57 -29.60 -5.70
C ILE A 459 6.80 -29.92 -6.55
N SER A 460 6.56 -30.09 -7.84
CA SER A 460 7.59 -30.35 -8.84
C SER A 460 7.34 -29.54 -10.10
N PHE A 461 8.43 -29.29 -10.82
CA PHE A 461 8.49 -28.66 -12.12
C PHE A 461 9.44 -29.49 -12.99
N SER A 462 9.20 -29.56 -14.28
CA SER A 462 10.16 -30.15 -15.23
C SER A 462 11.39 -29.25 -15.35
N ALA A 463 12.50 -29.80 -15.83
CA ALA A 463 13.71 -29.01 -16.07
C ALA A 463 13.45 -27.85 -17.05
N ASP A 464 12.66 -28.10 -18.09
CA ASP A 464 12.28 -27.08 -19.08
C ASP A 464 11.41 -25.99 -18.45
N GLU A 465 10.47 -26.35 -17.56
CA GLU A 465 9.64 -25.39 -16.84
C GLU A 465 10.46 -24.50 -15.91
N GLU A 466 11.47 -25.06 -15.24
CA GLU A 466 12.36 -24.28 -14.36
C GLU A 466 13.26 -23.35 -15.15
N GLN A 467 13.90 -23.85 -16.21
CA GLN A 467 14.76 -23.05 -17.07
C GLN A 467 14.00 -21.89 -17.72
N GLU A 468 12.80 -22.17 -18.25
CA GLU A 468 11.99 -21.13 -18.88
C GLU A 468 11.49 -20.10 -17.85
N SER A 469 11.07 -20.54 -16.65
CA SER A 469 10.64 -19.60 -15.61
C SER A 469 11.77 -18.68 -15.15
N LEU A 470 13.01 -19.17 -15.06
CA LEU A 470 14.17 -18.35 -14.72
C LEU A 470 14.50 -17.36 -15.83
N ARG A 471 14.47 -17.80 -17.09
CA ARG A 471 14.67 -16.93 -18.25
C ARG A 471 13.66 -15.78 -18.30
N LEU A 472 12.37 -16.07 -18.04
CA LEU A 472 11.32 -15.06 -18.03
C LEU A 472 11.45 -14.12 -16.82
N ASP A 473 11.82 -14.63 -15.65
CA ASP A 473 12.03 -13.82 -14.43
C ASP A 473 13.18 -12.81 -14.62
N ASP A 474 14.28 -13.21 -15.26
CA ASP A 474 15.38 -12.32 -15.62
C ASP A 474 14.92 -11.21 -16.59
N LEU A 475 14.15 -11.55 -17.63
CA LEU A 475 13.60 -10.57 -18.58
C LEU A 475 12.61 -9.59 -17.93
N GLU A 476 11.76 -10.05 -17.01
CA GLU A 476 10.85 -9.17 -16.28
C GLU A 476 11.58 -8.24 -15.33
N ARG A 477 12.69 -8.69 -14.72
CA ARG A 477 13.54 -7.81 -13.90
C ARG A 477 14.16 -6.71 -14.76
N GLU A 478 14.70 -7.04 -15.93
CA GLU A 478 15.23 -6.07 -16.88
C GLU A 478 14.16 -5.08 -17.34
N ALA A 479 12.96 -5.56 -17.69
CA ALA A 479 11.82 -4.73 -18.07
C ALA A 479 11.40 -3.78 -16.92
N ALA A 480 11.35 -4.27 -15.68
CA ALA A 480 11.01 -3.46 -14.52
C ALA A 480 12.06 -2.37 -14.24
N GLU A 481 13.35 -2.69 -14.38
CA GLU A 481 14.45 -1.72 -14.25
C GLU A 481 14.37 -0.63 -15.34
N GLN A 482 14.10 -1.02 -16.58
CA GLN A 482 13.91 -0.08 -17.70
C GLN A 482 12.71 0.83 -17.50
N LEU A 483 11.55 0.28 -17.07
CA LEU A 483 10.37 1.07 -16.78
C LEU A 483 10.62 2.04 -15.63
N LYS A 484 11.28 1.57 -14.55
CA LYS A 484 11.64 2.42 -13.42
C LYS A 484 12.57 3.57 -13.84
N GLY A 485 13.65 3.27 -14.55
CA GLY A 485 14.60 4.28 -15.02
C GLY A 485 13.97 5.31 -15.97
N SER A 486 13.08 4.87 -16.86
CA SER A 486 12.34 5.78 -17.74
C SER A 486 11.32 6.64 -16.98
N MET A 487 10.62 6.10 -15.99
CA MET A 487 9.74 6.90 -15.11
C MET A 487 10.52 7.95 -14.31
N GLU A 488 11.67 7.58 -13.74
CA GLU A 488 12.55 8.50 -13.00
C GLU A 488 13.07 9.62 -13.90
N MET A 489 13.57 9.28 -15.10
CA MET A 489 14.03 10.25 -16.10
C MET A 489 12.92 11.24 -16.52
N LEU A 490 11.68 10.76 -16.63
CA LEU A 490 10.52 11.55 -17.02
C LEU A 490 9.86 12.29 -15.84
N GLY A 491 10.31 12.07 -14.61
CA GLY A 491 9.70 12.64 -13.40
C GLY A 491 8.27 12.14 -13.14
N LEU A 492 7.98 10.88 -13.53
CA LEU A 492 6.67 10.28 -13.37
C LEU A 492 6.55 9.55 -12.03
N GLY A 493 5.45 9.82 -11.33
CA GLY A 493 5.00 9.03 -10.18
C GLY A 493 4.21 7.78 -10.60
N PRO A 494 3.65 7.06 -9.62
CA PRO A 494 2.82 5.88 -9.84
C PRO A 494 1.69 6.15 -10.84
N GLU A 495 1.35 5.14 -11.65
CA GLU A 495 0.34 5.24 -12.72
C GLU A 495 0.61 6.34 -13.77
N GLY A 496 1.85 6.83 -13.89
CA GLY A 496 2.18 7.94 -14.81
C GLY A 496 1.71 9.31 -14.31
N TRP A 497 1.49 9.46 -13.00
CA TRP A 497 1.14 10.74 -12.38
C TRP A 497 2.29 11.74 -12.51
N VAL A 498 1.98 13.02 -12.71
CA VAL A 498 2.96 14.12 -12.77
C VAL A 498 2.33 15.42 -12.26
N ALA A 499 3.14 16.28 -11.63
CA ALA A 499 2.71 17.61 -11.22
C ALA A 499 2.24 18.44 -12.44
N ASN A 500 1.22 19.29 -12.23
CA ASN A 500 0.63 20.10 -13.31
C ASN A 500 1.68 20.88 -14.13
N ASP A 501 2.63 21.50 -13.44
CA ASP A 501 3.68 22.34 -14.06
C ASP A 501 4.64 21.54 -14.96
N ASN A 502 4.76 20.23 -14.73
CA ASN A 502 5.65 19.34 -15.46
C ASN A 502 4.92 18.51 -16.53
N TYR A 503 3.58 18.59 -16.61
CA TYR A 503 2.79 17.69 -17.45
C TYR A 503 3.11 17.81 -18.95
N GLU A 504 3.12 19.03 -19.50
CA GLU A 504 3.37 19.24 -20.93
C GLU A 504 4.79 18.80 -21.30
N GLY A 505 5.78 19.10 -20.44
CA GLY A 505 7.16 18.66 -20.62
C GLY A 505 7.30 17.13 -20.61
N ALA A 506 6.59 16.46 -19.71
CA ALA A 506 6.56 15.00 -19.65
C ALA A 506 5.92 14.39 -20.91
N LYS A 507 4.80 14.94 -21.40
CA LYS A 507 4.15 14.47 -22.65
C LYS A 507 5.05 14.65 -23.87
N GLU A 508 5.74 15.78 -23.99
CA GLU A 508 6.72 16.02 -25.06
C GLU A 508 7.91 15.06 -24.98
N ALA A 509 8.43 14.81 -23.77
CA ALA A 509 9.52 13.87 -23.55
C ALA A 509 9.11 12.43 -23.89
N ILE A 510 7.92 11.99 -23.47
CA ILE A 510 7.36 10.67 -23.82
C ILE A 510 7.20 10.51 -25.33
N THR A 511 6.71 11.55 -26.02
CA THR A 511 6.52 11.51 -27.48
C THR A 511 7.85 11.35 -28.20
N ARG A 512 8.86 12.16 -27.84
CA ARG A 512 10.21 12.05 -28.38
C ARG A 512 10.84 10.70 -28.08
N MET A 513 10.66 10.19 -26.86
CA MET A 513 11.16 8.87 -26.48
C MET A 513 10.54 7.76 -27.34
N LYS A 514 9.24 7.83 -27.63
CA LYS A 514 8.56 6.88 -28.53
C LYS A 514 9.14 6.93 -29.94
N GLU A 515 9.41 8.11 -30.48
CA GLU A 515 10.04 8.31 -31.80
C GLU A 515 11.44 7.69 -31.85
N ILE A 516 12.28 7.98 -30.85
CA ILE A 516 13.64 7.42 -30.74
C ILE A 516 13.58 5.89 -30.66
N CYS A 517 12.69 5.33 -29.84
CA CYS A 517 12.53 3.88 -29.73
C CYS A 517 12.07 3.26 -31.06
N LEU A 518 11.21 3.92 -31.84
CA LEU A 518 10.81 3.44 -33.18
C LEU A 518 11.97 3.47 -34.18
N GLU A 519 12.82 4.51 -34.13
CA GLU A 519 14.00 4.62 -35.00
C GLU A 519 15.08 3.59 -34.65
N GLN A 520 15.23 3.28 -33.36
CA GLN A 520 16.22 2.33 -32.85
C GLN A 520 15.77 0.87 -32.90
N ALA A 521 14.47 0.61 -33.04
CA ALA A 521 13.95 -0.75 -33.11
C ALA A 521 14.56 -1.53 -34.28
N GLU A 522 15.26 -2.62 -33.97
CA GLU A 522 15.97 -3.48 -34.92
C GLU A 522 15.03 -4.59 -35.42
N THR A 523 14.19 -5.13 -34.54
CA THR A 523 13.29 -6.25 -34.84
C THR A 523 11.84 -5.81 -35.12
N GLU A 524 11.07 -6.63 -35.83
CA GLU A 524 9.63 -6.36 -36.02
C GLU A 524 8.84 -6.47 -34.70
N ILE A 525 9.32 -7.27 -33.76
CA ILE A 525 8.69 -7.39 -32.44
C ILE A 525 8.87 -6.09 -31.66
N GLU A 526 10.09 -5.54 -31.59
CA GLU A 526 10.35 -4.23 -30.97
C GLU A 526 9.52 -3.11 -31.62
N ARG A 527 9.48 -3.06 -32.96
CA ARG A 527 8.65 -2.06 -33.67
C ARG A 527 7.18 -2.18 -33.29
N ARG A 528 6.65 -3.40 -33.20
CA ARG A 528 5.26 -3.64 -32.77
C ARG A 528 5.04 -3.29 -31.30
N ALA A 529 6.01 -3.57 -30.43
CA ALA A 529 5.94 -3.24 -29.02
C ALA A 529 5.83 -1.73 -28.82
N VAL A 530 6.69 -0.96 -29.48
CA VAL A 530 6.66 0.51 -29.40
C VAL A 530 5.42 1.09 -30.09
N ARG A 531 4.98 0.54 -31.23
CA ARG A 531 3.83 1.07 -31.98
C ARG A 531 2.49 0.79 -31.29
N ASP A 532 2.27 -0.46 -30.87
CA ASP A 532 0.96 -0.95 -30.44
C ASP A 532 0.88 -1.19 -28.92
N HIS A 533 2.02 -1.31 -28.24
CA HIS A 533 2.12 -1.65 -26.81
C HIS A 533 2.90 -0.61 -26.00
N TRP A 534 3.05 0.62 -26.49
CA TRP A 534 3.79 1.66 -25.78
C TRP A 534 3.31 1.84 -24.34
N VAL A 535 4.24 1.86 -23.40
CA VAL A 535 3.94 1.81 -21.96
C VAL A 535 3.21 3.04 -21.44
N TYR A 536 3.27 4.15 -22.17
CA TYR A 536 2.62 5.42 -21.84
C TYR A 536 1.45 5.78 -22.78
N ASP A 537 0.95 4.81 -23.56
CA ASP A 537 -0.31 4.98 -24.29
C ASP A 537 -1.50 4.60 -23.39
N ASP A 538 -2.65 5.25 -23.62
CA ASP A 538 -3.92 4.84 -23.01
C ASP A 538 -4.21 3.35 -23.29
N MET A 539 -4.86 2.69 -22.34
CA MET A 539 -5.32 1.31 -22.47
C MET A 539 -6.62 1.06 -21.74
N ASP A 540 -7.44 0.17 -22.30
CA ASP A 540 -8.62 -0.35 -21.62
C ASP A 540 -8.18 -1.29 -20.49
N GLU A 541 -8.33 -0.82 -19.25
CA GLU A 541 -8.02 -1.63 -18.08
C GLU A 541 -9.23 -2.43 -17.57
N ASP A 542 -10.42 -2.25 -18.13
CA ASP A 542 -11.63 -2.97 -17.70
C ASP A 542 -11.50 -4.46 -18.03
N GLU A 543 -10.55 -4.82 -18.91
CA GLU A 543 -10.18 -6.20 -19.15
C GLU A 543 -9.55 -6.91 -17.92
N TYR A 544 -8.98 -6.12 -16.99
CA TYR A 544 -8.18 -6.58 -15.85
C TYR A 544 -8.91 -6.51 -14.51
N GLN A 545 -10.12 -5.93 -14.49
CA GLN A 545 -10.96 -5.76 -13.31
C GLN A 545 -11.85 -6.98 -13.07
#